data_AF-X1DT98-F1
#
_entry.id   AF-X1DT98-F1
#
_cell.length_a   1.000
_cell.length_b   1.000
_cell.length_c   1.000
_cell.angle_alpha   90.00
_cell.angle_beta   90.00
_cell.angle_gamma   90.00
#
_symmetry.space_group_name_H-M   'P 1'
#
loop_
_entity.id
_entity.type
_entity.pdbx_description
1 polymer ?
#
loop_
_entity_poly.entity_id
_entity_poly.type
_entity_poly.pdbx_seq_one_letter_code
_entity_poly.pdbx_strand_id
1 'polypeptide(L)' 'MMPVQKENVSTAISSDGGSGVSSDRLQAVARGDNIPAEVHKSVFETTPVLKINAFNLWYGTKQVIHNISMPIPR' A
#
# COMPACT_ATOMS: atom_id res chain seq x y z
N MET A 1 51.83 25.82 8.23
CA MET A 1 51.79 24.81 7.15
C MET A 1 50.34 24.30 7.06
N MET A 2 49.69 24.44 5.91
CA MET A 2 48.43 23.74 5.55
C MET A 2 48.78 22.31 5.06
N PRO A 3 47.83 21.41 4.72
CA PRO A 3 46.61 20.93 5.39
C PRO A 3 46.63 19.39 5.53
N VAL A 4 45.72 18.77 6.30
CA VAL A 4 45.41 17.33 6.14
C VAL A 4 43.91 17.09 6.08
N GLN A 5 43.52 16.54 4.94
CA GLN A 5 42.18 16.14 4.53
C GLN A 5 41.68 15.02 5.43
N LYS A 6 40.46 15.15 5.96
CA LYS A 6 39.70 13.99 6.47
C LYS A 6 38.69 13.60 5.41
N GLU A 7 39.18 12.70 4.55
CA GLU A 7 38.49 11.57 3.95
C GLU A 7 36.97 11.64 3.79
N ASN A 8 36.56 11.72 2.53
CA ASN A 8 35.24 11.32 2.05
C ASN A 8 34.98 9.87 2.46
N VAL A 9 34.24 9.67 3.54
CA VAL A 9 33.58 8.40 3.78
C VAL A 9 32.34 8.36 2.91
N SER A 10 32.55 7.87 1.69
CA SER A 10 31.51 7.32 0.84
C SER A 10 30.78 6.23 1.63
N THR A 11 29.73 6.61 2.35
CA THR A 11 28.71 5.63 2.72
C THR A 11 27.90 5.45 1.46
N ALA A 12 28.23 4.41 0.70
CA ALA A 12 27.35 3.85 -0.29
C ALA A 12 26.04 3.50 0.44
N ILE A 13 25.07 4.43 0.41
CA ILE A 13 23.69 4.10 0.74
C ILE A 13 23.19 3.27 -0.43
N SER A 14 23.34 1.96 -0.28
CA SER A 14 22.67 0.96 -1.08
C SER A 14 21.20 1.36 -1.19
N SER A 15 20.76 1.53 -2.42
CA SER A 15 19.36 1.64 -2.79
C SER A 15 18.55 0.51 -2.15
N ASP A 16 17.68 0.86 -1.20
CA ASP A 16 16.46 0.09 -0.97
C ASP A 16 15.32 1.07 -0.72
N GLY A 17 14.48 1.23 -1.74
CA GLY A 17 13.42 2.20 -1.78
C GLY A 17 12.16 1.69 -1.07
N GLY A 18 11.55 2.57 -0.27
CA GLY A 18 10.12 2.52 -0.02
C GLY A 18 9.70 2.17 1.40
N SER A 19 9.91 3.06 2.37
CA SER A 19 9.29 2.97 3.70
C SER A 19 8.48 4.21 4.12
N GLY A 20 8.20 5.14 3.19
CA GLY A 20 7.37 6.34 3.45
C GLY A 20 5.87 6.18 3.17
N VAL A 21 5.48 5.20 2.34
CA VAL A 21 4.10 5.06 1.82
C VAL A 21 3.15 4.25 2.72
N SER A 22 3.66 3.38 3.58
CA SER A 22 2.83 2.50 4.42
C SER A 22 2.20 3.24 5.60
N SER A 23 2.97 4.14 6.25
CA SER A 23 2.51 4.90 7.41
C SER A 23 1.33 5.84 7.05
N ASP A 24 1.40 6.48 5.89
CA ASP A 24 0.38 7.42 5.41
C ASP A 24 -0.96 6.69 5.08
N ARG A 25 -0.87 5.52 4.44
CA ARG A 25 -2.06 4.70 4.15
C ARG A 25 -2.76 4.21 5.42
N LEU A 26 -2.01 3.78 6.44
CA LEU A 26 -2.61 3.33 7.70
C LEU A 26 -3.32 4.47 8.44
N GLN A 27 -2.75 5.68 8.41
CA GLN A 27 -3.39 6.87 9.00
C GLN A 27 -4.67 7.25 8.25
N ALA A 28 -4.70 7.16 6.93
CA ALA A 28 -5.89 7.38 6.12
C ALA A 28 -7.00 6.36 6.43
N VAL A 29 -6.68 5.07 6.62
CA VAL A 29 -7.67 4.06 7.05
C VAL A 29 -8.24 4.42 8.42
N ALA A 30 -7.38 4.85 9.36
CA ALA A 30 -7.81 5.22 10.70
C ALA A 30 -8.73 6.46 10.72
N ARG A 31 -8.59 7.37 9.75
CA ARG A 31 -9.46 8.53 9.56
C ARG A 31 -10.79 8.19 8.87
N GLY A 32 -10.94 6.98 8.35
CA GLY A 32 -12.09 6.57 7.55
C GLY A 32 -12.03 7.05 6.10
N ASP A 33 -10.85 7.44 5.62
CA ASP A 33 -10.67 7.87 4.24
C ASP A 33 -10.85 6.68 3.28
N ASN A 34 -11.40 6.95 2.10
CA ASN A 34 -11.57 5.93 1.06
C ASN A 34 -10.23 5.65 0.39
N ILE A 35 -9.63 4.50 0.68
CA ILE A 35 -8.36 4.09 0.08
C ILE A 35 -8.62 3.08 -1.03
N PRO A 36 -8.12 3.34 -2.26
CA PRO A 36 -8.28 2.41 -3.35
C PRO A 36 -7.57 1.09 -3.06
N ALA A 37 -8.27 -0.01 -3.32
CA ALA A 37 -7.69 -1.34 -3.27
C ALA A 37 -6.71 -1.54 -4.43
N GLU A 38 -5.57 -2.14 -4.15
CA GLU A 38 -4.66 -2.60 -5.20
C GLU A 38 -5.14 -3.95 -5.70
N VAL A 39 -5.71 -3.98 -6.90
CA VAL A 39 -6.22 -5.19 -7.54
C VAL A 39 -5.35 -5.49 -8.76
N HIS A 40 -4.82 -6.71 -8.83
CA HIS A 40 -3.96 -7.13 -9.93
C HIS A 40 -4.74 -7.17 -11.25
N LYS A 41 -4.14 -6.67 -12.34
CA LYS A 41 -4.83 -6.50 -13.65
C LYS A 41 -5.43 -7.79 -14.20
N SER A 42 -4.76 -8.92 -13.98
CA SER A 42 -5.20 -10.24 -14.42
C SER A 42 -6.58 -10.65 -13.90
N VAL A 43 -7.04 -10.07 -12.79
CA VAL A 43 -8.37 -10.33 -12.22
C VAL A 43 -9.49 -9.85 -13.16
N PHE A 44 -9.22 -8.85 -13.99
CA PHE A 44 -10.21 -8.27 -14.92
C PHE A 44 -10.23 -8.94 -16.29
N GLU A 45 -9.30 -9.86 -16.58
CA GLU A 45 -9.12 -10.48 -17.90
C GLU A 45 -10.09 -11.65 -18.15
N THR A 46 -10.72 -12.16 -17.10
CA THR A 46 -11.65 -13.30 -17.17
C THR A 46 -13.08 -12.84 -16.89
N THR A 47 -14.07 -13.47 -17.54
CA THR A 47 -15.48 -13.24 -17.22
C THR A 47 -15.73 -13.60 -15.75
N PRO A 48 -16.07 -12.62 -14.89
CA PRO A 48 -16.22 -12.88 -13.47
C PRO A 48 -17.49 -13.67 -13.20
N VAL A 49 -17.41 -14.67 -12.34
CA VAL A 49 -18.58 -15.41 -11.85
C VAL A 49 -19.30 -14.69 -10.72
N LEU A 50 -18.59 -13.81 -10.01
CA LEU A 50 -19.11 -12.96 -8.96
C LEU A 50 -18.46 -11.58 -9.03
N LYS A 51 -19.22 -10.53 -8.71
CA LYS A 51 -18.71 -9.16 -8.57
C LYS A 51 -19.03 -8.66 -7.17
N ILE A 52 -18.00 -8.23 -6.45
CA ILE A 52 -18.12 -7.57 -5.15
C ILE A 52 -18.12 -6.07 -5.39
N ASN A 53 -19.09 -5.35 -4.84
CA ASN A 53 -19.25 -3.90 -4.99
C ASN A 53 -19.25 -3.24 -3.61
N ALA A 54 -18.34 -2.29 -3.39
CA ALA A 54 -18.25 -1.43 -2.20
C ALA A 54 -18.41 -2.20 -0.87
N PHE A 55 -17.75 -3.36 -0.77
CA PHE A 55 -17.91 -4.27 0.35
C PHE A 55 -17.13 -3.79 1.58
N ASN A 56 -17.80 -3.84 2.73
CA ASN A 56 -17.27 -3.48 4.03
C ASN A 56 -17.52 -4.62 5.01
N LEU A 57 -16.55 -4.92 5.87
CA LEU A 57 -16.67 -5.97 6.88
C LEU A 57 -16.26 -5.45 8.26
N TRP A 58 -17.10 -5.73 9.25
CA TRP A 58 -16.91 -5.36 10.64
C TRP A 58 -16.93 -6.60 11.53
N TYR A 59 -16.00 -6.65 12.49
CA TYR A 59 -16.06 -7.56 13.63
C TYR A 59 -16.32 -6.74 14.89
N GLY A 60 -17.58 -6.71 15.31
CA GLY A 60 -18.03 -5.82 16.38
C GLY A 60 -17.77 -4.36 16.01
N THR A 61 -17.03 -3.65 16.87
CA THR A 61 -16.69 -2.23 16.67
C THR A 61 -15.49 -1.99 15.76
N LYS A 62 -14.80 -3.04 15.30
CA LYS A 62 -13.61 -2.92 14.45
C LYS A 62 -13.94 -3.22 12.99
N GLN A 63 -13.69 -2.26 12.11
CA GLN A 63 -13.76 -2.47 10.66
C GLN A 63 -12.48 -3.11 10.14
N VAL A 64 -12.62 -4.25 9.46
CA VAL A 64 -11.49 -5.02 8.89
C VAL A 64 -11.39 -4.94 7.37
N ILE A 65 -12.51 -4.73 6.67
CA ILE A 65 -12.50 -4.52 5.21
C ILE A 65 -13.16 -3.17 4.93
N HIS A 66 -12.47 -2.37 4.13
CA HIS A 66 -12.81 -0.98 3.82
C HIS A 66 -13.06 -0.84 2.32
N ASN A 67 -14.33 -0.74 1.95
CA ASN A 67 -14.83 -0.39 0.63
C ASN A 67 -14.20 -1.13 -0.57
N ILE A 68 -14.11 -2.46 -0.49
CA ILE A 68 -13.51 -3.28 -1.56
C ILE A 68 -14.51 -3.52 -2.68
N SER A 69 -14.10 -3.22 -3.92
CA SER A 69 -14.79 -3.64 -5.13
C SER A 69 -13.86 -4.53 -5.95
N MET A 70 -14.25 -5.77 -6.21
CA MET A 70 -13.42 -6.70 -6.98
C MET A 70 -14.24 -7.75 -7.75
N PRO A 71 -13.83 -8.11 -8.98
CA PRO A 71 -14.35 -9.28 -9.67
C PRO A 71 -13.72 -10.57 -9.11
N ILE A 72 -14.50 -11.65 -9.03
CA ILE A 72 -14.02 -13.00 -8.73
C ILE A 72 -14.11 -13.83 -10.01
N PRO A 73 -12.98 -14.25 -10.60
CA PRO A 73 -12.96 -15.13 -11.76
C PRO A 73 -13.40 -16.55 -11.39
N ARG A 74 -13.71 -17.37 -12.40
CA ARG A 74 -14.09 -18.77 -12.23
C ARG A 74 -12.89 -19.65 -11.84
#